data_AF-A3BTV6-F1
#
_entry.id   AF-A3BTV6-F1
#
_cell.length_a   1.000
_cell.length_b   1.000
_cell.length_c   1.000
_cell.angle_alpha   90.00
_cell.angle_beta   90.00
_cell.angle_gamma   90.00
#
_symmetry.space_group_name_H-M   'P 1'
#
loop_
_entity.id
_entity.type
_entity.pdbx_description
1 polymer ?
#
loop_
_entity_poly.entity_id
_entity_poly.type
_entity_poly.pdbx_seq_one_letter_code
_entity_poly.pdbx_strand_id
1 'polypeptide(L)'
;MEKAHIIFKSENNEKPFTLEYMWRELKDQPKWRRVLEEDSKNKRTKISETGAYTSSSNQDTEEETSRKEKRPEGQKKAKAKLKGRGKNAAPSPLGDQPCQDFVLYNEAIKLKAEAMLKSAEAASKAAESKEGTNKNGEVSDILKIVGQGHFKF
;
A
#
# COMPACT_ATOMS: atom_id res chain seq x y z
N MET A 1 -6.54 34.00 1.34
CA MET A 1 -7.77 33.36 0.80
C MET A 1 -8.91 34.34 0.61
N GLU A 2 -9.06 35.38 1.44
CA GLU A 2 -10.12 36.40 1.27
C GLU A 2 -10.17 37.03 -0.13
N LYS A 3 -9.01 37.39 -0.69
CA LYS A 3 -8.94 37.92 -2.07
C LYS A 3 -9.49 36.94 -3.12
N ALA A 4 -9.18 35.64 -2.98
CA ALA A 4 -9.68 34.61 -3.90
C ALA A 4 -11.19 34.38 -3.75
N HIS A 5 -11.73 34.47 -2.52
CA HIS A 5 -13.16 34.36 -2.28
C HIS A 5 -13.94 35.54 -2.88
N ILE A 6 -13.38 36.75 -2.84
CA ILE A 6 -13.99 37.94 -3.44
C ILE A 6 -14.11 37.75 -4.95
N ILE A 7 -13.04 37.31 -5.62
CA ILE A 7 -13.02 37.06 -7.07
C ILE A 7 -14.01 35.96 -7.45
N PHE A 8 -14.00 34.83 -6.74
CA PHE A 8 -14.93 33.73 -7.00
C PHE A 8 -16.40 34.17 -6.88
N LYS A 9 -16.75 34.93 -5.84
CA LYS A 9 -18.10 35.45 -5.63
C LYS A 9 -18.53 36.39 -6.75
N SER A 10 -17.64 37.26 -7.25
CA SER A 10 -17.94 38.14 -8.38
C SER A 10 -18.19 37.37 -9.68
N GLU A 11 -17.53 36.24 -9.89
CA GLU A 11 -17.64 35.44 -11.12
C GLU A 11 -18.77 34.39 -11.07
N ASN A 12 -19.17 33.94 -9.87
CA ASN A 12 -20.11 32.83 -9.69
C ASN A 12 -21.49 33.24 -9.15
N ASN A 13 -21.98 34.43 -9.49
CA ASN A 13 -23.31 34.92 -9.09
C ASN A 13 -23.52 34.89 -7.57
N GLU A 14 -22.52 35.33 -6.80
CA GLU A 14 -22.54 35.35 -5.32
C GLU A 14 -22.76 33.99 -4.65
N LYS A 15 -22.69 32.89 -5.41
CA LYS A 15 -22.86 31.55 -4.86
C LYS A 15 -21.77 31.27 -3.82
N PRO A 16 -22.14 30.64 -2.68
CA PRO A 16 -21.15 30.26 -1.68
C PRO A 16 -20.19 29.23 -2.27
N PHE A 17 -18.91 29.34 -1.93
CA PHE A 17 -17.93 28.35 -2.38
C PHE A 17 -18.17 27.06 -1.58
N THR A 18 -18.75 26.05 -2.25
CA THR A 18 -19.24 24.81 -1.62
C THR A 18 -18.17 24.07 -0.82
N LEU A 19 -16.90 24.23 -1.20
CA LEU A 19 -15.76 23.57 -0.57
C LEU A 19 -15.13 24.38 0.58
N GLU A 20 -15.65 25.57 0.92
CA GLU A 20 -15.15 26.36 2.07
C GLU A 20 -15.25 25.58 3.37
N TYR A 21 -16.36 24.86 3.54
CA TYR A 21 -16.60 24.04 4.72
C TYR A 21 -15.52 22.96 4.88
N MET A 22 -15.23 22.23 3.79
CA MET A 22 -14.20 21.19 3.80
C MET A 22 -12.82 21.77 4.08
N TRP A 23 -12.49 22.91 3.47
CA TRP A 23 -11.20 23.58 3.71
C TRP A 23 -11.05 24.04 5.17
N ARG A 24 -12.09 24.65 5.75
CA ARG A 24 -12.08 25.12 7.15
C ARG A 24 -11.84 23.98 8.13
N GLU A 25 -12.44 22.82 7.88
CA GLU A 25 -12.27 21.64 8.73
C GLU A 25 -10.88 20.99 8.56
N LEU A 26 -10.35 20.98 7.34
CA LEU A 26 -9.11 20.29 7.02
C LEU A 26 -7.85 21.09 7.35
N LYS A 27 -7.87 22.43 7.21
CA LYS A 27 -6.69 23.28 7.45
C LYS A 27 -6.12 23.15 8.85
N ASP A 28 -6.98 22.83 9.82
CA ASP A 28 -6.61 22.70 11.23
C ASP A 28 -6.17 21.27 11.60
N GLN A 29 -6.13 20.35 10.66
CA GLN A 29 -5.58 19.03 10.97
C GLN A 29 -4.04 19.10 11.08
N PRO A 30 -3.41 18.36 12.01
CA PRO A 30 -1.95 18.34 12.18
C PRO A 30 -1.17 17.95 10.92
N LYS A 31 -1.80 17.20 10.01
CA LYS A 31 -1.24 16.82 8.71
C LYS A 31 -1.06 18.03 7.79
N TRP A 32 -2.04 18.92 7.74
CA TRP A 32 -2.12 20.03 6.79
C TRP A 32 -1.54 21.34 7.37
N ARG A 33 -1.61 21.55 8.69
CA ARG A 33 -0.96 22.70 9.35
C ARG A 33 0.54 22.80 9.07
N ARG A 34 1.25 21.66 9.05
CA ARG A 34 2.71 21.65 8.81
C ARG A 34 3.07 22.19 7.43
N VAL A 35 2.29 21.80 6.42
CA VAL A 35 2.49 22.22 5.04
C VAL A 35 2.22 23.71 4.88
N LEU A 36 1.14 24.23 5.48
CA LEU A 36 0.80 25.65 5.40
C LEU A 36 1.80 26.57 6.11
N GLU A 37 2.33 26.14 7.27
CA GLU A 37 3.37 26.85 7.99
C GLU A 37 4.73 26.82 7.28
N GLU A 38 5.03 25.72 6.58
CA GLU A 38 6.26 25.56 5.79
C GLU A 38 6.18 26.39 4.49
N ASP A 39 5.00 26.53 3.89
CA ASP A 39 4.74 27.34 2.69
C ASP A 39 4.75 28.87 2.91
N SER A 40 4.80 29.32 4.17
CA SER A 40 4.99 30.74 4.52
C SER A 40 6.42 31.06 4.96
N LYS A 41 7.24 30.02 5.21
CA LYS A 41 8.61 30.13 5.76
C LYS A 41 9.66 29.50 4.85
N ASN A 42 9.23 28.91 3.74
CA ASN A 42 10.06 28.38 2.67
C ASN A 42 10.92 29.52 2.10
N LYS A 43 12.19 29.50 2.49
CA LYS A 43 13.29 30.37 2.00
C LYS A 43 13.56 30.24 0.48
N ARG A 44 12.71 29.51 -0.27
CA ARG A 44 12.97 29.07 -1.64
C ARG A 44 12.07 29.73 -2.68
N THR A 45 11.64 30.97 -2.44
CA THR A 45 11.01 31.81 -3.46
C THR A 45 11.43 33.27 -3.27
N LYS A 46 12.74 33.52 -3.34
CA LYS A 46 13.27 34.84 -3.67
C LYS A 46 14.25 34.72 -4.82
N ILE A 47 13.72 34.52 -6.02
CA ILE A 47 14.34 35.12 -7.20
C ILE A 47 13.66 36.48 -7.34
N SER A 48 14.39 37.57 -7.07
CA SER A 48 13.97 38.87 -7.57
C SER A 48 14.01 38.82 -9.11
N GLU A 49 13.31 39.72 -9.80
CA GLU A 49 13.36 39.81 -11.28
C GLU A 49 14.79 39.99 -11.84
N THR A 50 15.76 40.32 -10.98
CA THR A 50 17.19 40.45 -11.30
C THR A 50 18.07 39.26 -10.88
N GLY A 51 17.49 38.17 -10.36
CA GLY A 51 18.20 36.88 -10.18
C GLY A 51 19.38 36.85 -9.20
N ALA A 52 19.54 37.87 -8.34
CA ALA A 52 20.66 37.96 -7.40
C ALA A 52 20.31 37.39 -6.02
N TYR A 53 21.20 36.57 -5.44
CA TYR A 53 21.09 36.06 -4.08
C TYR A 53 21.40 37.18 -3.06
N THR A 54 20.51 37.44 -2.12
CA THR A 54 20.83 38.28 -0.96
C THR A 54 21.68 37.47 0.02
N SER A 55 22.99 37.73 0.07
CA SER A 55 23.82 37.28 1.18
C SER A 55 23.48 38.08 2.43
N SER A 56 22.46 37.64 3.18
CA SER A 56 22.16 38.20 4.49
C SER A 56 22.61 37.20 5.56
N SER A 57 23.72 37.59 6.19
CA SER A 57 24.42 36.94 7.30
C SER A 57 23.51 36.65 8.49
N ASN A 58 23.86 35.59 9.23
CA ASN A 58 23.18 35.04 10.41
C ASN A 58 22.76 36.12 11.42
N GLN A 59 21.50 36.12 11.84
CA GLN A 59 21.11 36.67 13.14
C GLN A 59 20.68 35.51 14.04
N ASP A 60 21.51 35.25 15.05
CA ASP A 60 21.06 34.65 16.30
C ASP A 60 20.09 35.63 16.94
N THR A 61 18.87 35.17 17.23
CA THR A 61 17.91 35.91 18.03
C THR A 61 17.45 34.98 19.14
N GLU A 62 18.06 35.20 20.30
CA GLU A 62 17.60 34.76 21.61
C GLU A 62 16.30 35.49 22.00
N GLU A 63 15.49 34.82 22.85
CA GLU A 63 14.21 35.27 23.46
C GLU A 63 12.95 35.32 22.55
N GLU A 64 11.73 34.92 22.93
CA GLU A 64 11.15 34.44 24.19
C GLU A 64 9.78 33.77 23.90
N THR A 65 9.43 32.75 24.68
CA THR A 65 8.10 32.17 24.94
C THR A 65 6.99 32.21 23.86
N SER A 66 6.73 31.06 23.23
CA SER A 66 5.35 30.59 22.98
C SER A 66 5.33 29.09 22.69
N ARG A 67 4.77 28.32 23.65
CA ARG A 67 4.51 26.88 23.61
C ARG A 67 5.66 26.00 23.09
N LYS A 68 6.58 25.64 23.99
CA LYS A 68 7.37 24.41 23.87
C LYS A 68 6.44 23.20 23.98
N GLU A 69 5.64 22.93 22.95
CA GLU A 69 5.03 21.61 22.81
C GLU A 69 6.19 20.63 22.66
N LYS A 70 6.45 19.84 23.72
CA LYS A 70 7.53 18.87 23.74
C LYS A 70 7.29 17.91 22.58
N ARG A 71 8.08 18.04 21.51
CA ARG A 71 8.11 17.09 20.41
C ARG A 71 8.14 15.67 21.01
N PRO A 72 7.27 14.75 20.59
CA PRO A 72 7.37 13.37 21.03
C PRO A 72 8.77 12.86 20.69
N GLU A 73 9.34 12.09 21.62
CA GLU A 73 10.69 11.56 21.46
C GLU A 73 10.78 10.81 20.12
N GLY A 74 11.83 11.11 19.35
CA GLY A 74 12.02 10.51 18.03
C GLY A 74 12.02 8.99 18.07
N GLN A 75 11.53 8.37 16.99
CA GLN A 75 11.32 6.92 16.87
C GLN A 75 12.54 6.08 17.30
N LYS A 76 13.77 6.56 17.05
CA LYS A 76 15.02 5.88 17.49
C LYS A 76 15.13 5.78 19.01
N LYS A 77 14.78 6.82 19.77
CA LYS A 77 14.87 6.83 21.23
C LYS A 77 13.73 6.05 21.88
N ALA A 78 12.53 6.13 21.31
CA ALA A 78 11.38 5.29 21.71
C ALA A 78 11.66 3.79 21.48
N LYS A 79 12.21 3.41 20.31
CA LYS A 79 12.60 2.01 20.04
C LYS A 79 13.74 1.53 20.95
N ALA A 80 14.68 2.39 21.33
CA ALA A 80 15.74 2.02 22.27
C ALA A 80 15.17 1.69 23.67
N LYS A 81 14.20 2.49 24.17
CA LYS A 81 13.49 2.20 25.44
C LYS A 81 12.72 0.88 25.40
N LEU A 82 12.16 0.51 24.24
CA LEU A 82 11.46 -0.77 24.07
C LEU A 82 12.44 -1.95 23.99
N LYS A 83 13.57 -1.81 23.29
CA LYS A 83 14.60 -2.86 23.19
C LYS A 83 15.34 -3.15 24.50
N GLY A 84 15.36 -2.20 25.44
CA GLY A 84 15.96 -2.37 26.77
C GLY A 84 15.06 -3.07 27.79
N ARG A 85 13.78 -3.27 27.49
CA ARG A 85 12.90 -4.10 28.33
C ARG A 85 13.11 -5.55 27.92
N GLY A 86 13.84 -6.29 28.76
CA GLY A 86 13.95 -7.75 28.65
C GLY A 86 12.58 -8.43 28.60
N LYS A 87 12.59 -9.73 28.32
CA LYS A 87 11.46 -10.65 28.01
C LYS A 87 10.28 -10.71 29.01
N ASN A 88 10.17 -9.76 29.94
CA ASN A 88 9.10 -9.61 30.91
C ASN A 88 8.30 -8.32 30.64
N ALA A 89 8.00 -8.02 29.36
CA ALA A 89 6.93 -7.09 29.07
C ALA A 89 5.61 -7.82 29.39
N ALA A 90 4.76 -7.22 30.22
CA ALA A 90 3.40 -7.71 30.42
C ALA A 90 2.77 -7.98 29.04
N PRO A 91 2.11 -9.13 28.85
CA PRO A 91 1.48 -9.44 27.56
C PRO A 91 0.60 -8.25 27.18
N SER A 92 0.81 -7.77 25.94
CA SER A 92 0.03 -6.63 25.43
C SER A 92 -1.45 -6.94 25.62
N PRO A 93 -2.29 -5.99 26.07
CA PRO A 93 -3.73 -6.24 26.24
C PRO A 93 -4.44 -6.71 24.95
N LEU A 94 -3.80 -6.50 23.79
CA LEU A 94 -4.25 -6.99 22.49
C LEU A 94 -3.87 -8.45 22.18
N GLY A 95 -3.13 -9.12 23.05
CA GLY A 95 -2.64 -10.48 22.85
C GLY A 95 -1.70 -10.62 21.65
N ASP A 96 -1.05 -11.78 21.53
CA ASP A 96 -0.39 -12.21 20.28
C ASP A 96 -1.42 -12.70 19.24
N GLN A 97 -2.70 -12.34 19.42
CA GLN A 97 -3.78 -12.83 18.60
C GLN A 97 -3.67 -12.19 17.21
N PRO A 98 -3.45 -12.98 16.15
CA PRO A 98 -3.47 -12.45 14.80
C PRO A 98 -4.83 -11.78 14.54
N CYS A 99 -4.82 -10.60 13.90
CA CYS A 99 -6.08 -9.94 13.56
C CYS A 99 -6.92 -10.86 12.66
N GLN A 100 -8.25 -10.78 12.79
CA GLN A 100 -9.18 -11.66 12.08
C GLN A 100 -8.93 -11.64 10.57
N ASP A 101 -8.63 -10.48 9.99
CA ASP A 101 -8.27 -10.32 8.58
C ASP A 101 -7.05 -11.16 8.18
N PHE A 102 -6.03 -11.22 9.03
CA PHE A 102 -4.81 -12.00 8.76
C PHE A 102 -5.08 -13.51 8.87
N VAL A 103 -5.94 -13.93 9.80
CA VAL A 103 -6.38 -15.33 9.91
C VAL A 103 -7.13 -15.75 8.66
N LEU A 104 -8.10 -14.94 8.23
CA LEU A 104 -8.93 -15.22 7.05
C LEU A 104 -8.09 -15.25 5.77
N TYR A 105 -7.13 -14.34 5.63
CA TYR A 105 -6.17 -14.36 4.51
C TYR A 105 -5.37 -15.67 4.47
N ASN A 106 -4.81 -16.10 5.61
CA ASN A 106 -4.02 -17.33 5.67
C ASN A 106 -4.86 -18.57 5.35
N GLU A 107 -6.10 -18.63 5.82
CA GLU A 107 -7.05 -19.70 5.49
C GLU A 107 -7.36 -19.74 4.00
N ALA A 108 -7.67 -18.59 3.40
CA ALA A 108 -7.94 -18.50 1.95
C ALA A 108 -6.74 -18.94 1.11
N ILE A 109 -5.51 -18.60 1.52
CA ILE A 109 -4.28 -19.04 0.85
C ILE A 109 -4.11 -20.56 0.92
N LYS A 110 -4.38 -21.18 2.08
CA LYS A 110 -4.33 -22.65 2.24
C LYS A 110 -5.36 -23.34 1.33
N LEU A 111 -6.61 -22.89 1.36
CA LEU A 111 -7.68 -23.44 0.52
C LEU A 111 -7.34 -23.34 -0.98
N LYS A 112 -6.80 -22.20 -1.40
CA LYS A 112 -6.37 -22.00 -2.78
C LYS A 112 -5.25 -22.96 -3.18
N ALA A 113 -4.26 -23.18 -2.32
CA ALA A 113 -3.16 -24.11 -2.58
C ALA A 113 -3.66 -25.56 -2.71
N GLU A 114 -4.54 -26.00 -1.80
CA GLU A 114 -5.12 -27.35 -1.86
C GLU A 114 -5.95 -27.58 -3.12
N ALA A 115 -6.75 -26.59 -3.53
CA ALA A 115 -7.51 -26.66 -4.78
C ALA A 115 -6.61 -26.74 -6.02
N MET A 116 -5.49 -26.00 -6.02
CA MET A 116 -4.50 -26.07 -7.10
C MET A 116 -3.82 -27.45 -7.16
N LEU A 117 -3.46 -28.04 -6.03
CA LEU A 117 -2.88 -29.39 -6.00
C LEU A 117 -3.89 -30.45 -6.47
N LYS A 118 -5.15 -30.36 -6.02
CA LYS A 118 -6.20 -31.31 -6.40
C LYS A 118 -6.55 -31.23 -7.89
N SER A 119 -6.56 -30.03 -8.46
CA SER A 119 -6.78 -29.84 -9.90
C SER A 119 -5.59 -30.30 -10.74
N ALA A 120 -4.36 -30.12 -10.26
CA ALA A 120 -3.16 -30.64 -10.91
C ALA A 120 -3.14 -32.19 -10.93
N GLU A 121 -3.50 -32.83 -9.82
CA GLU A 121 -3.61 -34.30 -9.74
C GLU A 121 -4.74 -34.84 -10.64
N ALA A 122 -5.86 -34.13 -10.71
CA ALA A 122 -6.94 -34.50 -11.63
C ALA A 122 -6.48 -34.39 -13.10
N ALA A 123 -5.69 -33.38 -13.43
CA ALA A 123 -5.12 -33.21 -14.77
C ALA A 123 -4.13 -34.31 -15.12
N SER A 124 -3.28 -34.76 -14.18
CA SER A 124 -2.33 -35.86 -14.44
C SER A 124 -3.05 -37.19 -14.63
N LYS A 125 -4.04 -37.52 -13.79
CA LYS A 125 -4.86 -38.75 -13.97
C LYS A 125 -5.66 -38.74 -15.28
N ALA A 126 -6.14 -37.58 -15.71
CA ALA A 126 -6.84 -37.44 -16.99
C ALA A 126 -5.89 -37.55 -18.20
N ALA A 127 -4.61 -37.20 -18.05
CA ALA A 127 -3.61 -37.41 -19.09
C ALA A 127 -3.22 -38.89 -19.20
N GLU A 128 -3.01 -39.57 -18.09
CA GLU A 128 -2.67 -41.00 -18.03
C GLU A 128 -3.79 -41.89 -18.60
N SER A 129 -5.06 -41.55 -18.33
CA SER A 129 -6.20 -42.32 -18.87
C SER A 129 -6.30 -42.23 -20.39
N LYS A 130 -5.95 -41.08 -20.98
CA LYS A 130 -5.91 -40.91 -22.45
C LYS A 130 -4.77 -41.69 -23.08
N GLU A 131 -3.62 -41.77 -22.42
CA GLU A 131 -2.48 -42.54 -22.91
C GLU A 131 -2.75 -44.06 -22.87
N GLY A 132 -3.42 -44.56 -21.83
CA GLY A 132 -3.85 -45.96 -21.75
C GLY A 132 -4.87 -46.35 -22.83
N THR A 133 -5.82 -45.48 -23.15
CA THR A 133 -6.79 -45.74 -24.23
C THR A 133 -6.16 -45.75 -25.62
N ASN A 134 -5.12 -44.93 -25.85
CA ASN A 134 -4.48 -44.82 -27.16
C ASN A 134 -3.65 -46.08 -27.49
N LYS A 135 -2.88 -46.59 -26.51
CA LYS A 135 -2.09 -47.83 -26.66
C LYS A 135 -2.97 -49.05 -26.92
N ASN A 136 -4.14 -49.13 -26.29
CA ASN A 136 -5.09 -50.24 -26.49
C ASN A 136 -5.75 -50.20 -27.87
N GLY A 137 -5.97 -49.00 -28.43
CA GLY A 137 -6.44 -48.82 -29.81
C GLY A 137 -5.42 -49.31 -30.83
N GLU A 138 -4.16 -48.90 -30.70
CA GLU A 138 -3.08 -49.32 -31.60
C GLU A 138 -2.87 -50.84 -31.59
N VAL A 139 -2.87 -51.47 -30.41
CA VAL A 139 -2.73 -52.94 -30.30
C VAL A 139 -3.93 -53.66 -30.93
N SER A 140 -5.14 -53.14 -30.75
CA SER A 140 -6.34 -53.70 -31.39
C SER A 140 -6.28 -53.62 -32.92
N ASP A 141 -5.81 -52.50 -33.46
CA ASP A 141 -5.74 -52.29 -34.90
C ASP A 141 -4.64 -53.13 -35.54
N ILE A 142 -3.48 -53.29 -34.88
CA ILE A 142 -2.43 -54.23 -35.31
C ILE A 142 -2.97 -55.67 -35.33
N LEU A 143 -3.73 -56.07 -34.30
CA LEU A 143 -4.29 -57.43 -34.23
C LEU A 143 -5.33 -57.69 -35.33
N LYS A 144 -6.13 -56.68 -35.71
CA LYS A 144 -7.05 -56.76 -36.85
C LYS A 144 -6.31 -56.92 -38.17
N ILE A 145 -5.22 -56.18 -38.37
CA ILE A 145 -4.40 -56.26 -39.59
C ILE A 145 -3.77 -57.66 -39.73
N VAL A 146 -3.25 -58.22 -38.63
CA VAL A 146 -2.68 -59.58 -38.62
C VAL A 146 -3.76 -60.65 -38.83
N GLY A 147 -4.95 -60.47 -38.23
CA GLY A 147 -6.08 -61.38 -38.39
C GLY A 147 -6.72 -61.40 -39.80
N GLN A 148 -6.51 -60.36 -40.61
CA GLN A 148 -7.04 -60.27 -41.99
C GLN A 148 -6.12 -60.87 -43.07
N GLY A 149 -4.98 -61.47 -42.70
CA GLY A 149 -4.27 -62.41 -43.57
C GLY A 149 -3.79 -61.86 -44.93
N HIS A 150 -3.45 -60.57 -45.02
CA HIS A 150 -2.90 -59.97 -46.23
C HIS A 150 -1.46 -59.47 -46.02
N PHE A 151 -0.57 -60.36 -45.58
CA PHE A 151 0.88 -60.14 -45.74
C PHE A 151 1.30 -60.71 -47.09
N LYS A 152 1.38 -59.85 -48.11
CA LYS A 152 2.08 -60.19 -49.36
C LYS A 152 3.58 -59.96 -49.12
N PHE A 153 4.34 -61.05 -49.17
CA PHE A 153 5.81 -61.04 -49.25
C PHE A 153 6.28 -60.36 -50.55
#